data_AF-A0A933R3B6-F1
#
_entry.id   AF-A0A933R3B6-F1
#
_cell.length_a   1.000
_cell.length_b   1.000
_cell.length_c   1.000
_cell.angle_alpha   90.00
_cell.angle_beta   90.00
_cell.angle_gamma   90.00
#
_symmetry.space_group_name_H-M   'P 1'
#
loop_
_entity.id
_entity.type
_entity.pdbx_description
1 polymer ?
#
loop_
_entity_poly.entity_id
_entity_poly.type
_entity_poly.pdbx_seq_one_letter_code
_entity_poly.pdbx_strand_id
1 'polypeptide(L)'
;MSAEEMSQEERILLMMKRVLTDVAKDTHAKPGFRHPLSDSTVQGIRECLALISARERELVEARGKSMNKRPRFIDEPQKTVAVPLSSLGRKKDKPGTTQ
;
A
#
# COMPACT_ATOMS: atom_id res chain seq x y z
N MET A 1 5.65 -22.25 4.29
CA MET A 1 5.35 -20.80 4.33
C MET A 1 6.65 -20.08 4.02
N SER A 2 6.89 -19.77 2.75
CA SER A 2 8.19 -19.22 2.34
C SER A 2 8.14 -17.72 2.49
N ALA A 3 9.04 -17.17 3.31
CA ALA A 3 9.29 -15.74 3.40
C ALA A 3 9.47 -15.22 1.97
N GLU A 4 8.62 -14.27 1.59
CA GLU A 4 8.65 -13.69 0.26
C GLU A 4 10.00 -13.01 0.10
N GLU A 5 10.88 -13.60 -0.71
CA GLU A 5 12.21 -13.05 -0.94
C GLU A 5 12.03 -11.63 -1.49
N MET A 6 12.44 -10.65 -0.68
CA MET A 6 12.52 -9.27 -1.13
C MET A 6 13.56 -9.22 -2.23
N SER A 7 13.18 -8.68 -3.37
CA SER A 7 14.09 -8.43 -4.48
C SER A 7 15.19 -7.46 -4.05
N GLN A 8 16.35 -7.52 -4.71
CA GLN A 8 17.41 -6.53 -4.49
C GLN A 8 16.90 -5.10 -4.71
N GLU A 9 16.02 -4.90 -5.69
CA GLU A 9 15.42 -3.59 -5.97
C GLU A 9 14.57 -3.08 -4.79
N GLU A 10 13.67 -3.89 -4.23
CA GLU A 10 12.90 -3.51 -3.03
C GLU A 10 13.79 -3.19 -1.84
N ARG A 11 14.87 -3.96 -1.65
CA ARG A 11 15.83 -3.69 -0.57
C ARG A 11 16.54 -2.36 -0.77
N ILE A 12 16.93 -2.02 -1.99
CA ILE A 12 17.54 -0.74 -2.33
C ILE A 12 16.55 0.40 -2.07
N LEU A 13 15.33 0.31 -2.59
CA LEU A 13 14.29 1.32 -2.42
C LEU A 13 13.97 1.57 -0.94
N LEU A 14 13.85 0.50 -0.15
CA LEU A 14 13.60 0.60 1.29
C LEU A 14 14.74 1.31 2.03
N MET A 15 16.00 1.00 1.69
CA MET A 15 17.15 1.67 2.29
C MET A 15 17.25 3.14 1.86
N MET A 16 17.04 3.45 0.59
CA MET A 16 17.05 4.83 0.08
C MET A 16 15.96 5.67 0.75
N LYS A 17 14.73 5.13 0.80
CA LYS A 17 13.60 5.79 1.47
C LYS A 17 13.91 6.10 2.93
N ARG A 18 14.43 5.12 3.67
CA ARG A 18 14.81 5.27 5.08
C ARG A 18 15.83 6.39 5.25
N VAL A 19 16.94 6.33 4.52
CA VAL A 19 18.02 7.33 4.62
C VAL A 19 17.50 8.73 4.29
N LEU A 20 16.74 8.90 3.20
CA LEU A 20 16.17 10.20 2.84
C LEU A 20 15.20 10.73 3.90
N THR A 21 14.38 9.87 4.51
CA THR A 21 13.50 10.28 5.60
C THR A 21 14.26 10.63 6.88
N ASP A 22 15.36 9.95 7.18
CA ASP A 22 16.20 10.27 8.34
C ASP A 22 16.91 11.62 8.12
N VAL A 23 17.47 11.86 6.94
CA VAL A 23 18.01 13.18 6.56
C VAL A 23 16.95 14.27 6.67
N ALA A 24 15.73 14.03 6.19
CA ALA A 24 14.65 15.01 6.27
C ALA A 24 14.24 15.33 7.73
N LYS A 25 14.32 14.35 8.64
CA LYS A 25 14.06 14.56 10.07
C LYS A 25 15.19 15.33 10.73
N ASP A 26 16.44 14.95 10.47
CA ASP A 26 17.62 15.56 11.08
C ASP A 26 17.82 17.01 10.63
N THR A 27 17.42 17.31 9.39
CA THR A 27 17.52 18.66 8.82
C THR A 27 16.29 19.53 9.09
N HIS A 28 15.26 19.01 9.75
CA HIS A 28 14.04 19.75 10.03
C HIS A 28 14.31 20.99 10.88
N ALA A 29 14.08 22.17 10.30
CA ALA A 29 14.19 23.45 11.00
C ALA A 29 12.82 23.93 11.50
N LYS A 30 12.78 24.48 12.72
CA LYS A 30 11.58 25.12 13.26
C LYS A 30 11.19 26.34 12.40
N PRO A 31 9.89 26.69 12.30
CA PRO A 31 9.45 27.90 11.62
C PRO A 31 10.18 29.14 12.16
N GLY A 32 10.66 30.00 11.26
CA GLY A 32 11.45 31.18 11.61
C GLY A 32 12.96 30.96 11.71
N PHE A 33 13.43 29.71 11.66
CA PHE A 33 14.86 29.39 11.50
C PHE A 33 15.17 29.04 10.05
N ARG A 34 16.39 29.37 9.61
CA ARG A 34 16.86 29.01 8.27
C ARG A 34 17.08 27.50 8.19
N HIS A 35 16.48 26.86 7.19
CA HIS A 35 16.68 25.44 6.92
C HIS A 35 18.15 25.19 6.49
N PRO A 36 18.81 24.11 6.97
CA PRO A 36 20.21 23.84 6.65
C PRO A 36 20.41 23.42 5.19
N LEU A 37 19.38 22.84 4.56
CA LEU A 37 19.37 22.52 3.13
C LEU A 37 18.71 23.64 2.32
N SER A 38 19.14 23.80 1.06
CA SER A 38 18.49 24.70 0.10
C SER A 38 17.08 24.21 -0.25
N ASP A 39 16.21 25.13 -0.68
CA ASP A 39 14.86 24.79 -1.16
C ASP A 39 14.90 23.80 -2.34
N SER A 40 15.89 23.95 -3.23
CA SER A 40 16.11 23.00 -4.34
C SER A 40 16.41 21.59 -3.86
N THR A 41 17.19 21.43 -2.78
CA THR A 41 17.53 20.13 -2.21
C THR A 41 16.31 19.52 -1.53
N VAL A 42 15.55 20.32 -0.77
CA VAL A 42 14.30 19.88 -0.13
C VAL A 42 13.29 19.41 -1.17
N GLN A 43 13.16 20.13 -2.28
CA GLN A 43 12.29 19.75 -3.39
C GLN A 43 12.77 18.46 -4.06
N GLY A 44 14.08 18.31 -4.32
CA GLY A 44 14.64 17.08 -4.87
C GLY A 44 14.41 15.85 -3.98
N ILE A 45 14.49 15.99 -2.65
CA ILE A 45 14.16 14.92 -1.71
C ILE A 45 12.69 14.50 -1.84
N ARG A 46 11.76 15.46 -1.97
CA ARG A 46 10.33 15.17 -2.13
C ARG A 46 10.05 14.43 -3.43
N GLU A 47 10.62 14.89 -4.52
CA GLU A 47 10.47 14.27 -5.85
C GLU A 47 11.05 12.84 -5.85
N CYS A 48 12.23 12.65 -5.26
CA CYS A 48 12.85 11.33 -5.16
C CYS A 48 11.99 10.37 -4.31
N LEU A 49 11.47 10.81 -3.16
CA LEU A 49 10.57 10.00 -2.33
C LEU A 49 9.26 9.65 -3.06
N ALA A 50 8.75 10.54 -3.90
CA ALA A 50 7.58 10.27 -4.73
C ALA A 50 7.86 9.19 -5.79
N LEU A 51 9.01 9.26 -6.47
CA LEU A 51 9.45 8.24 -7.43
C LEU A 51 9.67 6.87 -6.77
N ILE A 52 10.31 6.84 -5.61
CA ILE A 52 10.49 5.60 -4.83
C ILE A 52 9.12 4.99 -4.50
N SER A 53 8.18 5.80 -4.03
CA SER A 53 6.83 5.32 -3.66
C SER A 53 6.04 4.80 -4.86
N ALA A 54 6.17 5.45 -6.02
CA ALA A 54 5.57 4.97 -7.27
C ALA A 54 6.16 3.61 -7.67
N ARG A 55 7.48 3.46 -7.58
CA ARG A 55 8.16 2.21 -7.95
C ARG A 55 7.86 1.07 -6.97
N GLU A 56 7.84 1.34 -5.68
CA GLU A 56 7.41 0.37 -4.66
C GLU A 56 6.00 -0.17 -4.96
N ARG A 57 5.09 0.71 -5.39
CA ARG A 57 3.72 0.32 -5.76
C ARG A 57 3.70 -0.58 -7.00
N GLU A 58 4.44 -0.25 -8.05
CA GLU A 58 4.56 -1.08 -9.25
C GLU A 58 5.06 -2.50 -8.93
N LEU A 59 6.07 -2.61 -8.06
CA LEU A 59 6.63 -3.91 -7.64
C LEU A 59 5.62 -4.75 -6.85
N VAL A 60 4.82 -4.11 -5.99
CA VAL A 60 3.75 -4.77 -5.22
C VAL A 60 2.62 -5.24 -6.15
N GLU A 61 2.18 -4.39 -7.08
CA GLU A 61 1.14 -4.71 -8.06
C GLU A 61 1.58 -5.84 -9.00
N ALA A 62 2.85 -5.86 -9.44
CA ALA A 62 3.43 -6.93 -10.25
C ALA A 62 3.41 -8.31 -9.56
N ARG A 63 3.47 -8.34 -8.22
CA ARG A 63 3.33 -9.58 -7.42
C ARG A 63 1.87 -9.96 -7.14
N GLY A 64 0.90 -9.27 -7.75
CA GLY A 64 -0.53 -9.52 -7.56
C GLY A 64 -1.04 -9.13 -6.17
N LYS A 65 -0.28 -8.33 -5.42
CA LYS A 65 -0.68 -7.83 -4.10
C LYS A 65 -1.21 -6.42 -4.25
N SER A 66 -2.19 -6.07 -3.42
CA SER A 66 -2.61 -4.68 -3.30
C SER A 66 -1.90 -4.02 -2.12
N MET A 67 -1.47 -2.77 -2.31
CA MET A 67 -0.90 -1.95 -1.24
C MET A 67 -1.96 -1.39 -0.27
N ASN A 68 -3.21 -1.88 -0.37
CA ASN A 68 -4.36 -1.44 0.42
C ASN A 68 -4.33 -2.01 1.85
N LYS A 69 -3.25 -1.76 2.59
CA LYS A 69 -3.13 -2.06 4.03
C LYS A 69 -3.51 -0.85 4.89
N ARG A 70 -4.53 -0.09 4.49
CA ARG A 70 -5.06 1.00 5.33
C ARG A 70 -5.54 0.38 6.65
N PRO A 71 -5.05 0.84 7.81
CA PRO A 71 -5.57 0.40 9.10
C PRO A 71 -7.08 0.64 9.15
N ARG A 72 -7.84 -0.36 9.60
CA ARG A 72 -9.28 -0.25 9.84
C ARG A 72 -9.55 -0.28 11.32
N PHE A 73 -10.62 0.37 11.74
CA PHE A 73 -11.09 0.25 13.12
C PHE A 73 -11.69 -1.15 13.33
N ILE A 74 -11.55 -1.71 14.53
CA ILE A 74 -12.02 -3.07 14.83
C ILE A 74 -13.54 -3.22 14.64
N ASP A 75 -14.29 -2.15 14.85
CA ASP A 75 -15.76 -2.13 14.74
C ASP A 75 -16.24 -1.67 13.36
N GLU A 76 -15.33 -1.44 12.39
CA GLU A 76 -15.71 -1.01 11.05
C GLU A 76 -16.40 -2.15 10.28
N PRO A 77 -17.66 -1.97 9.81
CA PRO A 77 -18.37 -3.01 9.08
C PRO A 77 -17.69 -3.27 7.72
N GLN A 78 -17.36 -4.53 7.44
CA GLN A 78 -16.75 -4.92 6.16
C GLN A 78 -17.76 -4.78 5.01
N LYS A 79 -17.39 -4.04 3.95
CA LYS A 79 -18.23 -3.85 2.75
C LYS A 79 -18.45 -5.13 1.94
N THR A 80 -17.59 -6.12 2.10
CA THR A 80 -17.65 -7.40 1.38
C THR A 80 -17.87 -8.53 2.37
N VAL A 81 -19.05 -9.14 2.30
CA VAL A 81 -19.38 -10.37 3.03
C VAL A 81 -19.03 -11.54 2.12
N ALA A 82 -18.03 -12.35 2.50
CA ALA A 82 -17.72 -13.58 1.80
C ALA A 82 -18.81 -14.62 2.14
N VAL A 83 -19.67 -14.93 1.17
CA VAL A 83 -20.70 -15.96 1.32
C VAL A 83 -20.16 -17.29 0.76
N PRO A 84 -20.17 -18.39 1.52
CA PRO A 84 -19.77 -19.70 1.02
C PRO A 84 -20.66 -20.13 -0.15
N LEU A 85 -20.06 -20.50 -1.30
CA LEU A 85 -20.82 -20.98 -2.46
C LEU A 85 -21.65 -22.24 -2.16
N SER A 86 -21.31 -23.01 -1.12
CA SER A 86 -22.09 -24.15 -0.63
C SER A 86 -23.47 -23.77 -0.07
N SER A 87 -23.68 -22.50 0.30
CA SER A 87 -24.98 -22.01 0.77
C SER A 87 -25.95 -21.62 -0.35
N LEU A 88 -25.47 -21.55 -1.60
CA LEU A 88 -26.28 -21.28 -2.78
C LEU A 88 -26.95 -22.58 -3.25
N GLY A 89 -28.03 -22.98 -2.58
CA GLY A 89 -28.89 -24.06 -3.05
C GLY A 89 -29.53 -23.70 -4.40
N ARG A 90 -29.34 -24.53 -5.43
CA ARG A 90 -30.08 -24.39 -6.70
C ARG A 90 -31.58 -24.53 -6.41
N LYS A 91 -32.36 -23.47 -6.65
CA LYS A 91 -33.83 -23.55 -6.66
C LYS A 91 -34.22 -24.57 -7.75
N LYS A 92 -34.82 -25.69 -7.34
CA LYS A 92 -35.40 -26.67 -8.25
C LYS A 92 -36.74 -26.10 -8.71
N ASP A 93 -36.86 -25.73 -9.98
CA ASP A 93 -38.14 -25.33 -10.56
C ASP A 93 -39.13 -26.49 -10.42
N LYS A 94 -40.25 -26.24 -9.73
CA LYS A 94 -41.35 -27.20 -9.62
C LYS A 94 -42.06 -27.25 -10.99
N PRO A 95 -42.20 -28.43 -11.62
CA PRO A 95 -42.98 -28.53 -12.85
C PRO A 95 -44.45 -28.24 -12.55
N GLY A 96 -45.06 -27.37 -13.36
CA GLY A 96 -46.46 -26.98 -13.26
C GLY A 96 -47.38 -28.19 -13.35
N THR A 97 -48.33 -28.27 -12.41
CA THR A 97 -49.44 -29.21 -12.45
C THR A 97 -50.43 -28.77 -13.52
N THR A 98 -50.53 -29.55 -14.59
CA THR A 98 -51.69 -29.57 -15.49
C THR A 98 -52.77 -30.42 -14.85
N GLN A 99 -53.91 -29.81 -14.52
CA GLN A 99 -55.28 -30.24 -14.84
C GLN A 99 -56.30 -29.29 -14.20
#